data_AF-A0A267HNR4-F1
#
_entry.id   AF-A0A267HNR4-F1
#
_cell.length_a   1.000
_cell.length_b   1.000
_cell.length_c   1.000
_cell.angle_alpha   90.00
_cell.angle_beta   90.00
_cell.angle_gamma   90.00
#
_symmetry.space_group_name_H-M   'P 1'
#
loop_
_entity.id
_entity.type
_entity.pdbx_description
1 polymer ?
#
loop_
_entity_poly.entity_id
_entity_poly.type
_entity_poly.pdbx_seq_one_letter_code
_entity_poly.pdbx_strand_id
1 'polypeptide(L)'
;MKKILLLVFLSSTLLISGCQKKADNTLTSSQHNSTDSSHQTTATSATEKDPDLLINQAKYQQLAEKTGATKAKLIATKEYNVTLTDATWENVTITSDECTIIQIKNYKDNQDNQYEGYVLIHFTITTGDTPVNVQPEKGTLLTNASEKTTGNLAMDEFGGDLTAHKTVAGTAAYPLEKLADPDAVTSIELKFTAKKIDASNSDQNATHDYDFVLNKTR
;
A
#
# COMPACT_ATOMS: atom_id res chain seq x y z
N MET A 1 32.42 40.47 5.34
CA MET A 1 31.63 41.70 5.17
C MET A 1 31.07 41.75 3.74
N LYS A 2 29.78 41.50 3.55
CA LYS A 2 29.03 41.84 2.34
C LYS A 2 27.62 42.23 2.79
N LYS A 3 27.26 43.49 2.55
CA LYS A 3 25.99 44.11 2.88
C LYS A 3 25.05 43.88 1.70
N ILE A 4 23.86 43.33 1.93
CA ILE A 4 22.75 43.46 0.99
C ILE A 4 21.59 44.13 1.73
N LEU A 5 21.17 45.21 1.09
CA LEU A 5 20.26 46.26 1.49
C LEU A 5 18.82 45.72 1.44
N LEU A 6 18.13 45.68 2.58
CA LEU A 6 16.69 45.43 2.65
C LEU A 6 16.02 46.79 2.91
N LEU A 7 15.20 47.26 1.99
CA LEU A 7 14.42 48.49 2.13
C LEU A 7 12.93 48.20 1.98
N VAL A 8 12.24 48.70 3.00
CA VAL A 8 10.84 48.59 3.43
C VAL A 8 9.90 49.44 2.58
N PHE A 9 8.63 49.06 2.41
CA PHE A 9 7.42 49.92 2.58
C PHE A 9 6.20 48.98 2.74
N LEU A 10 5.42 48.91 3.84
CA LEU A 10 4.65 49.84 4.69
C LEU A 10 3.13 49.77 4.40
N SER A 11 2.43 49.08 5.32
CA SER A 11 1.06 49.29 5.85
C SER A 11 -0.14 49.65 4.94
N SER A 12 -1.25 48.93 5.15
CA SER A 12 -2.46 49.54 5.72
C SER A 12 -3.39 48.52 6.35
N THR A 13 -3.66 48.75 7.63
CA THR A 13 -4.72 48.18 8.47
C THR A 13 -6.08 48.80 8.16
N LEU A 14 -7.16 48.02 8.25
CA LEU A 14 -8.45 48.52 8.73
C LEU A 14 -9.22 47.42 9.46
N LEU A 15 -9.71 47.84 10.63
CA LEU A 15 -10.39 47.12 11.72
C LEU A 15 -11.90 47.03 11.50
N ILE A 16 -12.60 46.50 12.54
CA ILE A 16 -14.04 46.65 12.91
C ILE A 16 -14.90 45.49 12.37
N SER A 17 -15.70 44.72 13.12
CA SER A 17 -16.13 44.61 14.54
C SER A 17 -16.70 43.18 14.70
N GLY A 18 -16.71 42.47 15.83
CA GLY A 18 -16.91 42.92 17.20
C GLY A 18 -18.37 42.69 17.62
N CYS A 19 -18.68 41.54 18.23
CA CYS A 19 -19.77 41.41 19.20
C CYS A 19 -19.51 40.20 20.12
N GLN A 20 -18.86 40.47 21.25
CA GLN A 20 -18.76 39.54 22.38
C GLN A 20 -19.95 39.73 23.33
N LYS A 21 -20.37 38.60 23.90
CA LYS A 21 -21.34 38.46 25.00
C LYS A 21 -21.00 39.35 26.19
N LYS A 22 -22.03 39.95 26.80
CA LYS A 22 -22.06 40.27 28.22
C LYS A 22 -23.25 39.59 28.87
N ALA A 23 -22.99 38.98 30.01
CA ALA A 23 -23.97 38.45 30.95
C ALA A 23 -24.33 39.53 31.97
N ASP A 24 -25.58 39.57 32.40
CA ASP A 24 -26.00 40.09 33.70
C ASP A 24 -27.04 39.12 34.30
N ASN A 25 -26.90 38.87 35.60
CA ASN A 25 -27.64 37.93 36.43
C ASN A 25 -28.94 38.55 36.98
N THR A 26 -30.07 37.83 36.88
CA THR A 26 -31.12 37.86 37.93
C THR A 26 -31.88 36.53 37.99
N LEU A 27 -31.92 35.89 39.16
CA LEU A 27 -32.78 34.74 39.47
C LEU A 27 -34.26 35.15 39.42
N THR A 28 -35.16 34.27 38.95
CA THR A 28 -36.19 33.58 39.76
C THR A 28 -37.05 32.67 38.86
N SER A 29 -37.36 31.49 39.42
CA SER A 29 -38.10 30.30 38.94
C SER A 29 -39.32 30.49 38.04
N SER A 30 -39.52 29.58 37.07
CA SER A 30 -40.56 28.53 37.15
C SER A 30 -40.55 27.63 35.90
N GLN A 31 -41.08 26.43 36.11
CA GLN A 31 -41.08 25.21 35.30
C GLN A 31 -41.77 25.35 33.92
N HIS A 32 -41.34 24.60 32.92
CA HIS A 32 -42.05 23.41 32.39
C HIS A 32 -41.39 22.91 31.09
N ASN A 33 -41.52 21.61 30.88
CA ASN A 33 -40.80 20.74 29.97
C ASN A 33 -41.36 20.77 28.53
N SER A 34 -40.56 20.18 27.62
CA SER A 34 -40.95 19.51 26.36
C SER A 34 -40.79 20.26 25.03
N THR A 35 -39.65 19.95 24.38
CA THR A 35 -39.52 19.35 23.04
C THR A 35 -40.67 19.54 22.05
N ASP A 36 -40.46 20.33 20.98
CA ASP A 36 -40.66 19.88 19.58
C ASP A 36 -40.08 20.90 18.55
N SER A 37 -39.58 20.32 17.45
CA SER A 37 -39.39 20.89 16.11
C SER A 37 -38.37 22.00 15.88
N SER A 38 -37.23 21.63 15.29
CA SER A 38 -37.03 21.97 13.88
C SER A 38 -35.97 21.08 13.23
N HIS A 39 -36.41 20.46 12.13
CA HIS A 39 -35.56 19.79 11.17
C HIS A 39 -34.39 20.67 10.73
N GLN A 40 -33.19 20.12 10.83
CA GLN A 40 -32.16 20.40 9.84
C GLN A 40 -31.43 19.10 9.53
N THR A 41 -32.09 18.25 8.74
CA THR A 41 -31.44 17.15 8.05
C THR A 41 -30.39 17.78 7.14
N THR A 42 -29.15 17.80 7.59
CA THR A 42 -28.02 18.08 6.71
C THR A 42 -27.99 16.93 5.73
N ALA A 43 -28.48 17.17 4.51
CA ALA A 43 -28.30 16.25 3.41
C ALA A 43 -26.79 16.22 3.11
N THR A 44 -26.06 15.37 3.82
CA THR A 44 -24.79 14.87 3.31
C THR A 44 -25.17 14.03 2.11
N SER A 45 -25.01 14.60 0.91
CA SER A 45 -25.08 13.85 -0.33
C SER A 45 -24.03 12.74 -0.23
N ALA A 46 -24.45 11.56 0.21
CA ALA A 46 -23.67 10.35 0.08
C ALA A 46 -23.58 10.10 -1.42
N THR A 47 -22.48 10.56 -2.04
CA THR A 47 -22.09 10.05 -3.34
C THR A 47 -21.92 8.55 -3.13
N GLU A 48 -22.82 7.75 -3.70
CA GLU A 48 -22.66 6.29 -3.72
C GLU A 48 -21.29 6.01 -4.33
N LYS A 49 -20.39 5.50 -3.50
CA LYS A 49 -19.05 5.10 -3.91
C LYS A 49 -19.21 3.93 -4.88
N ASP A 50 -18.75 4.06 -6.12
CA ASP A 50 -18.74 2.95 -7.08
C ASP A 50 -17.94 1.78 -6.45
N PRO A 51 -18.61 0.68 -6.08
CA PRO A 51 -17.98 -0.38 -5.30
C PRO A 51 -16.84 -1.03 -6.07
N ASP A 52 -16.83 -0.97 -7.40
CA ASP A 52 -15.83 -1.63 -8.23
C ASP A 52 -14.53 -0.83 -8.32
N LEU A 53 -14.47 0.41 -7.82
CA LEU A 53 -13.22 1.16 -7.81
C LEU A 53 -12.25 0.57 -6.78
N LEU A 54 -10.97 0.43 -7.14
CA LEU A 54 -9.92 -0.10 -6.26
C LEU A 54 -9.87 0.66 -4.91
N ILE A 55 -10.06 1.98 -4.94
CA ILE A 55 -10.09 2.84 -3.74
C ILE A 55 -11.23 2.51 -2.77
N ASN A 56 -12.28 1.83 -3.24
CA ASN A 56 -13.43 1.42 -2.44
C ASN A 56 -13.36 -0.06 -2.04
N GLN A 57 -12.37 -0.80 -2.56
CA GLN A 57 -12.10 -2.20 -2.24
C GLN A 57 -11.09 -2.29 -1.11
N ALA A 58 -11.53 -2.59 0.12
CA ALA A 58 -10.66 -2.55 1.31
C ALA A 58 -9.34 -3.33 1.15
N LYS A 59 -9.38 -4.51 0.49
CA LYS A 59 -8.19 -5.35 0.23
C LYS A 59 -7.17 -4.68 -0.70
N TYR A 60 -7.60 -3.78 -1.58
CA TYR A 60 -6.77 -3.16 -2.62
C TYR A 60 -6.66 -1.65 -2.50
N GLN A 61 -7.31 -1.05 -1.50
CA GLN A 61 -7.31 0.39 -1.29
C GLN A 61 -5.88 0.91 -1.14
N GLN A 62 -5.05 0.20 -0.38
CA GLN A 62 -3.66 0.57 -0.15
C GLN A 62 -2.81 0.57 -1.43
N LEU A 63 -3.10 -0.34 -2.38
CA LEU A 63 -2.47 -0.33 -3.70
C LEU A 63 -2.76 1.01 -4.40
N ALA A 64 -4.03 1.42 -4.43
CA ALA A 64 -4.43 2.68 -5.05
C ALA A 64 -3.87 3.91 -4.33
N GLU A 65 -3.83 3.90 -2.99
CA GLU A 65 -3.27 4.99 -2.19
C GLU A 65 -1.77 5.17 -2.42
N LYS A 66 -1.01 4.06 -2.42
CA LYS A 66 0.45 4.11 -2.58
C LYS A 66 0.88 4.51 -3.99
N THR A 67 0.08 4.19 -5.01
CA THR A 67 0.38 4.56 -6.40
C THR A 67 -0.29 5.86 -6.83
N GLY A 68 -1.26 6.37 -6.06
CA GLY A 68 -2.04 7.56 -6.39
C GLY A 68 -3.16 7.32 -7.42
N ALA A 69 -3.55 6.07 -7.65
CA ALA A 69 -4.61 5.74 -8.60
C ALA A 69 -6.00 6.13 -8.06
N THR A 70 -6.75 6.94 -8.81
CA THR A 70 -8.06 7.49 -8.36
C THR A 70 -9.28 6.96 -9.11
N LYS A 71 -9.09 6.33 -10.28
CA LYS A 71 -10.18 5.92 -11.20
C LYS A 71 -10.11 4.45 -11.64
N ALA A 72 -9.22 3.67 -11.05
CA ALA A 72 -9.02 2.28 -11.43
C ALA A 72 -10.22 1.42 -10.99
N LYS A 73 -10.81 0.70 -11.93
CA LYS A 73 -11.92 -0.23 -11.71
C LYS A 73 -11.38 -1.66 -11.66
N LEU A 74 -11.67 -2.38 -10.58
CA LEU A 74 -11.45 -3.82 -10.47
C LEU A 74 -12.44 -4.56 -11.37
N ILE A 75 -11.93 -5.42 -12.24
CA ILE A 75 -12.73 -6.15 -13.24
C ILE A 75 -12.88 -7.62 -12.85
N ALA A 76 -11.78 -8.25 -12.47
CA ALA A 76 -11.75 -9.65 -12.10
C ALA A 76 -10.64 -9.88 -11.07
N THR A 77 -10.80 -10.95 -10.29
CA THR A 77 -9.82 -11.41 -9.31
C THR A 77 -9.67 -12.92 -9.46
N LYS A 78 -8.43 -13.40 -9.42
CA LYS A 78 -8.13 -14.83 -9.39
C LYS A 78 -7.17 -15.17 -8.28
N GLU A 79 -7.62 -16.00 -7.36
CA GLU A 79 -6.79 -16.56 -6.30
C GLU A 79 -6.04 -17.80 -6.81
N TYR A 80 -4.79 -17.90 -6.38
CA TYR A 80 -3.90 -19.04 -6.59
C TYR A 80 -3.66 -19.68 -5.25
N ASN A 81 -3.94 -20.98 -5.17
CA ASN A 81 -3.49 -21.79 -4.04
C ASN A 81 -1.97 -21.86 -4.10
N VAL A 82 -1.31 -21.08 -3.26
CA VAL A 82 0.13 -21.13 -3.09
C VAL A 82 0.43 -21.71 -1.72
N THR A 83 1.40 -22.61 -1.68
CA THR A 83 2.05 -22.99 -0.44
C THR A 83 3.53 -23.07 -0.76
N LEU A 84 4.21 -21.95 -0.60
CA LEU A 84 5.65 -21.85 -0.70
C LEU A 84 6.26 -21.88 0.68
N THR A 85 7.35 -22.61 0.80
CA THR A 85 8.25 -22.54 1.96
C THR A 85 9.65 -22.75 1.43
N ASP A 86 10.49 -21.73 1.57
CA ASP A 86 11.92 -21.82 1.35
C ASP A 86 12.64 -21.57 2.67
N ALA A 87 13.34 -22.60 3.14
CA ALA A 87 14.21 -22.56 4.31
C ALA A 87 15.62 -23.05 3.93
N THR A 88 16.01 -22.89 2.66
CA THR A 88 17.29 -23.35 2.13
C THR A 88 18.43 -22.41 2.48
N TRP A 89 18.14 -21.15 2.82
CA TRP A 89 19.11 -20.23 3.39
C TRP A 89 19.16 -20.34 4.91
N GLU A 90 20.37 -20.46 5.45
CA GLU A 90 20.59 -20.64 6.89
C GLU A 90 19.91 -19.52 7.71
N ASN A 91 19.13 -19.92 8.71
CA ASN A 91 18.44 -19.03 9.64
C ASN A 91 17.49 -18.03 8.97
N VAL A 92 17.01 -18.29 7.76
CA VAL A 92 15.94 -17.51 7.14
C VAL A 92 14.91 -18.45 6.55
N THR A 93 13.65 -18.17 6.81
CA THR A 93 12.53 -18.88 6.20
C THR A 93 11.61 -17.88 5.55
N ILE A 94 11.30 -18.11 4.27
CA ILE A 94 10.32 -17.35 3.51
C ILE A 94 9.16 -18.28 3.17
N THR A 95 7.96 -17.88 3.54
CA THR A 95 6.74 -18.60 3.16
C THR A 95 5.79 -17.68 2.41
N SER A 96 4.94 -18.29 1.58
CA SER A 96 3.80 -17.61 0.96
C SER A 96 2.61 -18.56 0.93
N ASP A 97 1.47 -18.06 1.38
CA ASP A 97 0.20 -18.77 1.53
C ASP A 97 -0.92 -18.14 0.67
N GLU A 98 -0.73 -16.90 0.20
CA GLU A 98 -1.69 -16.22 -0.67
C GLU A 98 -0.99 -15.62 -1.91
N CYS A 99 -1.56 -15.92 -3.08
CA CYS A 99 -1.24 -15.26 -4.33
C CYS A 99 -2.55 -14.90 -5.05
N THR A 100 -2.75 -13.63 -5.37
CA THR A 100 -3.95 -13.11 -6.03
C THR A 100 -3.57 -12.32 -7.27
N ILE A 101 -4.23 -12.59 -8.39
CA ILE A 101 -4.11 -11.79 -9.61
C ILE A 101 -5.36 -10.93 -9.73
N ILE A 102 -5.19 -9.62 -9.87
CA ILE A 102 -6.29 -8.70 -10.12
C ILE A 102 -6.19 -8.14 -11.54
N GLN A 103 -7.33 -8.06 -12.22
CA GLN A 103 -7.47 -7.33 -13.47
C GLN A 103 -8.14 -5.99 -13.20
N ILE A 104 -7.59 -4.94 -13.79
CA ILE A 104 -8.03 -3.56 -13.56
C ILE A 104 -8.19 -2.82 -14.89
N LYS A 105 -9.11 -1.86 -14.93
CA LYS A 105 -9.31 -0.94 -16.06
C LYS A 105 -9.19 0.50 -15.61
N ASN A 106 -8.83 1.37 -16.56
CA ASN A 106 -8.66 2.80 -16.34
C ASN A 106 -7.66 3.13 -15.21
N TYR A 107 -6.71 2.22 -14.98
CA TYR A 107 -5.65 2.44 -14.02
C TYR A 107 -4.63 3.43 -14.59
N LYS A 108 -4.24 4.37 -13.74
CA LYS A 108 -3.15 5.30 -13.98
C LYS A 108 -2.54 5.65 -12.63
N ASP A 109 -1.24 5.47 -12.46
CA ASP A 109 -0.54 5.92 -11.26
C ASP A 109 -0.20 7.43 -11.34
N ASN A 110 0.43 7.96 -10.29
CA ASN A 110 0.87 9.36 -10.23
C ASN A 110 2.02 9.72 -11.19
N GLN A 111 2.62 8.72 -11.85
CA GLN A 111 3.67 8.87 -12.88
C GLN A 111 3.13 8.63 -14.30
N ASP A 112 1.80 8.50 -14.44
CA ASP A 112 1.12 8.21 -15.68
C ASP A 112 1.33 6.80 -16.27
N ASN A 113 1.91 5.87 -15.50
CA ASN A 113 2.02 4.47 -15.91
C ASN A 113 0.64 3.80 -15.91
N GLN A 114 0.45 2.91 -16.88
CA GLN A 114 -0.79 2.16 -17.06
C GLN A 114 -0.51 0.67 -16.93
N TYR A 115 -1.34 -0.01 -16.15
CA TYR A 115 -1.26 -1.45 -15.94
C TYR A 115 -2.66 -2.04 -16.06
N GLU A 116 -2.75 -3.21 -16.66
CA GLU A 116 -4.01 -3.96 -16.82
C GLU A 116 -4.26 -4.93 -15.66
N GLY A 117 -3.27 -5.11 -14.78
CA GLY A 117 -3.42 -5.92 -13.57
C GLY A 117 -2.25 -5.84 -12.62
N TYR A 118 -2.37 -6.58 -11.52
CA TYR A 118 -1.29 -6.84 -10.56
C TYR A 118 -1.30 -8.29 -10.14
N VAL A 119 -0.12 -8.85 -9.89
CA VAL A 119 0.05 -10.03 -9.04
C VAL A 119 0.32 -9.55 -7.62
N LEU A 120 -0.43 -10.04 -6.64
CA LEU A 120 -0.30 -9.75 -5.23
C LEU A 120 0.15 -11.03 -4.53
N ILE A 121 1.28 -11.01 -3.85
CA ILE A 121 1.83 -12.18 -3.16
C ILE A 121 2.08 -11.82 -1.71
N HIS A 122 1.43 -12.53 -0.80
CA HIS A 122 1.66 -12.41 0.63
C HIS A 122 2.90 -13.22 1.01
N PHE A 123 3.81 -12.60 1.75
CA PHE A 123 5.00 -13.23 2.29
C PHE A 123 4.98 -13.20 3.80
N THR A 124 5.50 -14.25 4.42
CA THR A 124 6.00 -14.22 5.79
C THR A 124 7.49 -14.52 5.76
N ILE A 125 8.27 -13.68 6.42
CA ILE A 125 9.72 -13.81 6.53
C ILE A 125 10.07 -13.97 7.99
N THR A 126 10.75 -15.07 8.32
CA THR A 126 11.26 -15.35 9.66
C THR A 126 12.78 -15.40 9.62
N THR A 127 13.43 -14.62 10.47
CA THR A 127 14.88 -14.62 10.68
C THR A 127 15.22 -15.35 11.98
N GLY A 128 16.31 -16.12 11.98
CA GLY A 128 16.93 -16.74 13.14
C GLY A 128 18.03 -15.84 13.70
N ASP A 129 19.21 -16.39 13.99
CA ASP A 129 20.29 -15.68 14.67
C ASP A 129 20.98 -14.58 13.82
N THR A 130 20.66 -14.48 12.54
CA THR A 130 21.36 -13.59 11.59
C THR A 130 20.45 -12.45 11.12
N PRO A 131 20.87 -11.17 11.23
CA PRO A 131 20.16 -10.06 10.61
C PRO A 131 20.37 -10.06 9.09
N VAL A 132 19.31 -9.77 8.33
CA VAL A 132 19.30 -9.87 6.87
C VAL A 132 18.59 -8.70 6.23
N ASN A 133 19.03 -8.29 5.05
CA ASN A 133 18.30 -7.41 4.16
C ASN A 133 17.60 -8.27 3.09
N VAL A 134 16.27 -8.18 3.01
CA VAL A 134 15.45 -8.95 2.07
C VAL A 134 14.27 -8.11 1.61
N GLN A 135 14.07 -7.99 0.30
CA GLN A 135 13.06 -7.10 -0.29
C GLN A 135 12.31 -7.83 -1.42
N PRO A 136 11.41 -8.79 -1.09
CA PRO A 136 10.67 -9.52 -2.12
C PRO A 136 9.88 -8.59 -3.03
N GLU A 137 9.37 -7.48 -2.49
CA GLU A 137 8.64 -6.45 -3.24
C GLU A 137 9.44 -5.79 -4.36
N LYS A 138 10.77 -5.96 -4.39
CA LYS A 138 11.66 -5.48 -5.46
C LYS A 138 12.12 -6.60 -6.39
N GLY A 139 11.53 -7.78 -6.27
CA GLY A 139 11.82 -8.93 -7.10
C GLY A 139 11.42 -8.74 -8.55
N THR A 140 12.01 -9.56 -9.41
CA THR A 140 11.58 -9.73 -10.80
C THR A 140 10.48 -10.77 -10.87
N LEU A 141 9.36 -10.43 -11.48
CA LEU A 141 8.26 -11.35 -11.74
C LEU A 141 8.11 -11.60 -13.24
N LEU A 142 7.95 -12.85 -13.62
CA LEU A 142 7.62 -13.29 -14.97
C LEU A 142 6.33 -14.11 -14.91
N THR A 143 5.42 -13.88 -15.84
CA THR A 143 4.25 -14.74 -16.02
C THR A 143 4.25 -15.32 -17.43
N ASN A 144 3.45 -16.37 -17.66
CA ASN A 144 3.24 -16.89 -19.00
C ASN A 144 2.34 -15.99 -19.88
N ALA A 145 1.68 -14.97 -19.30
CA ALA A 145 0.70 -14.13 -19.99
C ALA A 145 1.13 -12.67 -20.15
N SER A 146 2.23 -12.26 -19.51
CA SER A 146 2.78 -10.90 -19.54
C SER A 146 4.28 -10.93 -19.74
N GLU A 147 4.84 -9.80 -20.16
CA GLU A 147 6.29 -9.61 -20.13
C GLU A 147 6.82 -9.56 -18.69
N LYS A 148 8.14 -9.70 -18.57
CA LYS A 148 8.86 -9.57 -17.30
C LYS A 148 8.60 -8.20 -16.70
N THR A 149 8.24 -8.17 -15.43
CA THR A 149 8.02 -6.96 -14.64
C THR A 149 8.92 -6.96 -13.40
N THR A 150 9.18 -5.79 -12.84
CA THR A 150 9.87 -5.65 -11.57
C THR A 150 8.86 -5.14 -10.55
N GLY A 151 8.79 -5.80 -9.40
CA GLY A 151 8.00 -5.32 -8.27
C GLY A 151 8.52 -3.96 -7.83
N ASN A 152 7.60 -3.04 -7.56
CA ASN A 152 7.93 -1.70 -7.11
C ASN A 152 7.11 -1.28 -5.88
N LEU A 153 6.29 -2.18 -5.34
CA LEU A 153 5.33 -1.83 -4.31
C LEU A 153 5.20 -2.92 -3.26
N ALA A 154 5.52 -2.56 -2.02
CA ALA A 154 5.03 -3.27 -0.85
C ALA A 154 3.74 -2.60 -0.37
N MET A 155 2.66 -3.37 -0.29
CA MET A 155 1.42 -2.92 0.34
C MET A 155 1.70 -2.70 1.83
N ASP A 156 2.33 -3.67 2.49
CA ASP A 156 2.77 -3.53 3.88
C ASP A 156 4.27 -3.21 3.99
N GLU A 157 4.72 -2.56 5.06
CA GLU A 157 6.16 -2.47 5.35
C GLU A 157 6.62 -3.77 6.02
N PHE A 158 7.18 -4.69 5.23
CA PHE A 158 7.63 -6.01 5.72
C PHE A 158 9.05 -6.41 5.30
N GLY A 159 9.57 -5.86 4.20
CA GLY A 159 10.93 -6.10 3.72
C GLY A 159 11.97 -5.11 4.31
N GLY A 160 13.15 -5.10 3.71
CA GLY A 160 14.28 -4.25 4.10
C GLY A 160 15.22 -4.93 5.08
N ASP A 161 15.83 -4.14 5.96
CA ASP A 161 16.73 -4.64 7.01
C ASP A 161 15.93 -5.23 8.17
N LEU A 162 16.06 -6.54 8.36
CA LEU A 162 15.43 -7.31 9.42
C LEU A 162 16.47 -7.73 10.45
N THR A 163 16.20 -7.45 11.73
CA THR A 163 17.02 -7.94 12.83
C THR A 163 16.90 -9.45 12.98
N ALA A 164 17.82 -10.07 13.72
CA ALA A 164 17.68 -11.47 14.15
C ALA A 164 16.36 -11.71 14.92
N HIS A 165 15.86 -12.96 14.88
CA HIS A 165 14.64 -13.43 15.56
C HIS A 165 13.38 -12.63 15.26
N LYS A 166 13.28 -12.07 14.06
CA LYS A 166 12.14 -11.28 13.62
C LYS A 166 11.23 -12.14 12.75
N THR A 167 9.92 -11.96 12.92
CA THR A 167 8.94 -12.39 11.93
C THR A 167 8.18 -11.17 11.45
N VAL A 168 8.08 -11.02 10.13
CA VAL A 168 7.37 -9.95 9.43
C VAL A 168 6.51 -10.58 8.35
N ALA A 169 5.38 -9.96 8.05
CA ALA A 169 4.48 -10.42 7.02
C ALA A 169 3.92 -9.23 6.25
N GLY A 170 3.64 -9.44 4.97
CA GLY A 170 3.13 -8.38 4.12
C GLY A 170 2.95 -8.78 2.67
N THR A 171 2.21 -7.96 1.93
CA THR A 171 1.90 -8.22 0.52
C THR A 171 2.78 -7.40 -0.41
N ALA A 172 3.42 -8.05 -1.37
CA ALA A 172 4.09 -7.41 -2.49
C ALA A 172 3.16 -7.36 -3.71
N ALA A 173 3.16 -6.23 -4.42
CA ALA A 173 2.39 -6.05 -5.65
C ALA A 173 3.31 -5.86 -6.85
N TYR A 174 3.08 -6.65 -7.90
CA TYR A 174 3.86 -6.66 -9.13
C TYR A 174 2.97 -6.24 -10.30
N PRO A 175 3.27 -5.12 -10.97
CA PRO A 175 2.40 -4.59 -12.03
C PRO A 175 2.46 -5.45 -13.29
N LEU A 176 1.31 -5.68 -13.91
CA LEU A 176 1.17 -6.35 -15.19
C LEU A 176 0.75 -5.32 -16.24
N GLU A 177 1.65 -5.00 -17.17
CA GLU A 177 1.35 -4.07 -18.26
C GLU A 177 0.19 -4.54 -19.14
N LYS A 178 0.07 -5.86 -19.33
CA LYS A 178 -1.00 -6.50 -20.09
C LYS A 178 -1.59 -7.66 -19.31
N LEU A 179 -2.91 -7.71 -19.24
CA LEU A 179 -3.68 -8.79 -18.63
C LEU A 179 -5.10 -8.82 -19.20
N ALA A 180 -5.28 -9.65 -20.23
CA ALA A 180 -6.59 -9.86 -20.84
C ALA A 180 -7.55 -10.63 -19.92
N ASP A 181 -7.03 -11.62 -19.19
CA ASP A 181 -7.80 -12.48 -18.29
C ASP A 181 -6.88 -13.03 -17.17
N PRO A 182 -7.18 -12.81 -15.88
CA PRO A 182 -6.47 -13.43 -14.76
C PRO A 182 -6.36 -14.96 -14.85
N ASP A 183 -7.34 -15.64 -15.46
CA ASP A 183 -7.35 -17.10 -15.59
C ASP A 183 -6.35 -17.62 -16.62
N ALA A 184 -5.87 -16.77 -17.53
CA ALA A 184 -4.89 -17.10 -18.57
C ALA A 184 -3.45 -17.10 -18.03
N VAL A 185 -3.20 -16.46 -16.89
CA VAL A 185 -2.00 -16.73 -16.12
C VAL A 185 -2.12 -18.17 -15.63
N THR A 186 -1.06 -18.95 -15.75
CA THR A 186 -0.96 -20.34 -15.29
C THR A 186 0.37 -20.60 -14.60
N SER A 187 1.35 -19.73 -14.78
CA SER A 187 2.68 -19.78 -14.18
C SER A 187 3.13 -18.38 -13.78
N ILE A 188 3.67 -18.26 -12.57
CA ILE A 188 4.33 -17.06 -12.05
C ILE A 188 5.71 -17.48 -11.55
N GLU A 189 6.76 -16.87 -12.06
CA GLU A 189 8.13 -17.03 -11.60
C GLU A 189 8.57 -15.73 -10.93
N LEU A 190 9.00 -15.79 -9.68
CA LEU A 190 9.46 -14.65 -8.90
C LEU A 190 10.90 -14.89 -8.43
N LYS A 191 11.77 -13.92 -8.73
CA LYS A 191 13.17 -13.95 -8.30
C LYS A 191 13.52 -12.70 -7.50
N PHE A 192 14.19 -12.90 -6.37
CA PHE A 192 14.78 -11.81 -5.61
C PHE A 192 15.98 -12.30 -4.81
N THR A 193 16.81 -11.37 -4.36
CA THR A 193 18.04 -11.67 -3.62
C THR A 193 17.93 -11.11 -2.21
N ALA A 194 18.40 -11.88 -1.24
CA ALA A 194 18.61 -11.44 0.14
C ALA A 194 20.10 -11.47 0.49
N LYS A 195 20.50 -10.69 1.49
CA LYS A 195 21.88 -10.64 1.99
C LYS A 195 21.93 -10.52 3.51
N LYS A 196 22.92 -11.12 4.15
CA LYS A 196 23.23 -10.88 5.56
C LYS A 196 23.77 -9.46 5.72
N ILE A 197 23.37 -8.75 6.77
CA ILE A 197 23.76 -7.34 6.97
C ILE A 197 25.22 -7.22 7.42
N ASP A 198 25.67 -8.11 8.30
CA ASP A 198 27.00 -8.05 8.95
C ASP A 198 27.94 -9.18 8.49
N ALA A 199 27.73 -9.73 7.31
CA ALA A 199 28.60 -10.78 6.78
C ALA A 199 29.99 -10.23 6.43
N SER A 200 31.03 -11.02 6.72
CA SER A 200 32.38 -10.71 6.24
C SER A 200 32.45 -10.87 4.73
N ASN A 201 33.43 -10.21 4.11
CA ASN A 201 33.72 -10.35 2.67
C ASN A 201 34.12 -11.78 2.23
N SER A 202 34.43 -12.66 3.19
CA SER A 202 34.78 -14.06 2.96
C SER A 202 33.61 -15.02 3.17
N ASP A 203 32.45 -14.55 3.65
CA ASP A 203 31.26 -15.40 3.81
C ASP A 203 30.63 -15.67 2.44
N GLN A 204 30.86 -16.88 1.92
CA GLN A 204 30.30 -17.31 0.64
C GLN A 204 28.77 -17.50 0.70
N ASN A 205 28.18 -17.54 1.89
CA ASN A 205 26.74 -17.63 2.12
C ASN A 205 26.13 -16.28 2.53
N ALA A 206 26.86 -15.17 2.33
CA ALA A 206 26.40 -13.81 2.64
C ALA A 206 25.18 -13.39 1.83
N THR A 207 24.96 -13.99 0.66
CA THR A 207 23.87 -13.68 -0.27
C THR A 207 23.12 -14.97 -0.62
N HIS A 208 21.82 -14.85 -0.87
CA HIS A 208 21.00 -15.95 -1.34
C HIS A 208 19.97 -15.45 -2.35
N ASP A 209 19.86 -16.18 -3.46
CA ASP A 209 18.90 -15.92 -4.51
C ASP A 209 17.71 -16.86 -4.35
N TYR A 210 16.52 -16.28 -4.20
CA TYR A 210 15.26 -17.01 -4.19
C TYR A 210 14.70 -17.08 -5.60
N ASP A 211 14.23 -18.26 -6.00
CA ASP A 211 13.62 -18.52 -7.31
C ASP A 211 12.34 -19.33 -7.12
N PHE A 212 11.21 -18.63 -7.03
CA PHE A 212 9.91 -19.21 -6.76
C PHE A 212 9.13 -19.40 -8.04
N VAL A 213 8.66 -20.64 -8.29
CA VAL A 213 7.77 -20.94 -9.41
C VAL A 213 6.41 -21.41 -8.88
N LEU A 214 5.39 -20.61 -9.13
CA LEU A 214 4.00 -20.88 -8.80
C LEU A 214 3.26 -21.32 -10.04
N ASN A 215 2.77 -22.55 -10.04
CA ASN A 215 1.95 -23.08 -11.11
C ASN A 215 0.51 -23.21 -10.64
N LYS A 216 -0.43 -22.86 -11.52
CA LYS A 216 -1.84 -23.13 -11.31
C LYS A 216 -2.06 -24.63 -11.28
N THR A 217 -2.43 -25.18 -10.12
CA THR A 217 -2.86 -26.57 -10.00
C THR A 217 -4.17 -26.75 -10.78
N ARG A 218 -4.21 -27.76 -11.65
CA ARG A 218 -5.40 -28.10 -12.44
C ARG A 218 -6.49 -28.72 -11.58
#